data_AF-A0A9W7I511-F1
#
_entry.id   AF-A0A9W7I511-F1
#
_cell.length_a   1.000
_cell.length_b   1.000
_cell.length_c   1.000
_cell.angle_alpha   90.00
_cell.angle_beta   90.00
_cell.angle_gamma   90.00
#
_symmetry.space_group_name_H-M   'P 1'
#
loop_
_entity.id
_entity.type
_entity.pdbx_description
1 polymer ?
#
loop_
_entity_poly.entity_id
_entity_poly.type
_entity_poly.pdbx_seq_one_letter_code
_entity_poly.pdbx_strand_id
1 'polypeptide(L)'
;MASAAFFSTCLLANKNYLLLTSTPASAKGHINNLRVPNLPSIVLRTERFVRPRGFVAMGDEGVSKVSDGDSRMKIPHVLTVAGSDSGAGAGIQADLKACAARGVYCSTVITAVTAQNTVGVQGVSNVPEDFVAEQLKSVLSDMEVDVVKTGMLPSIGIVKILCKTLREFPVQALVVDPVMVSTSGDVLAGPSILSTFREVLLPMADIITPNLKEASALLNGMRLETVDDMRSAARLLHDMGPKNVLVKGGDLPDSSDAVDILYDGLNFYELCSPRIRTRNSHGTGCSLASCIAAELAKGYPVLSAVKVAKRYIETALGYSKEFGIGNGPQGPFDHLLRLKSHSQDCHRQRPFSPSDLFLYAVTDSRMNKRWGRSIADAVQAAIDGGATIVQLREKDAETKDFLESAKACLKICRSRGVPLLINDRVDVAIACDADGVHVGQSDMPARVARTLLGSEKIIGVSCKTPEQAQQAWVDGADYIGCGGVYPTNTKENNTTVGLDGLKTVCMASKLPVVAIGGIAMSNAHAVMEIGVPNLKGVAVVSALFDRECIQTETRKLHSVLLGSNVGGTRHVL
;
A
#
# COMPACT_ATOMS: atom_id res chain seq x y z
N MET A 1 -56.25 13.15 -38.85
CA MET A 1 -55.68 14.52 -38.83
C MET A 1 -54.23 14.37 -38.44
N ALA A 2 -53.32 14.28 -39.43
CA ALA A 2 -52.47 15.39 -39.91
C ALA A 2 -51.51 15.90 -38.82
N SER A 3 -50.22 16.15 -39.03
CA SER A 3 -49.30 15.96 -40.15
C SER A 3 -47.88 16.26 -39.62
N ALA A 4 -46.92 15.49 -40.11
CA ALA A 4 -45.51 15.76 -40.39
C ALA A 4 -44.89 17.17 -40.14
N ALA A 5 -43.58 17.09 -39.82
CA ALA A 5 -42.44 17.91 -40.29
C ALA A 5 -42.06 19.21 -39.56
N PHE A 6 -40.83 19.21 -39.01
CA PHE A 6 -39.84 20.23 -39.34
C PHE A 6 -38.47 19.58 -39.53
N PHE A 7 -37.81 19.96 -40.62
CA PHE A 7 -36.61 19.39 -41.22
C PHE A 7 -35.43 20.36 -41.05
N SER A 8 -34.22 19.79 -41.12
CA SER A 8 -33.03 20.34 -41.79
C SER A 8 -31.92 21.09 -41.01
N THR A 9 -30.78 20.38 -40.94
CA THR A 9 -29.39 20.76 -41.31
C THR A 9 -28.65 21.92 -40.62
N CYS A 10 -27.53 21.57 -39.98
CA CYS A 10 -26.21 22.10 -40.35
C CYS A 10 -25.14 20.99 -40.28
N LEU A 11 -24.45 20.83 -41.41
CA LEU A 11 -23.30 19.96 -41.66
C LEU A 11 -22.07 20.87 -41.82
N LEU A 12 -20.87 20.28 -41.67
CA LEU A 12 -19.51 20.82 -41.83
C LEU A 12 -18.89 21.31 -40.51
N ALA A 13 -17.65 21.02 -40.14
CA ALA A 13 -16.61 20.13 -40.65
C ALA A 13 -15.47 20.23 -39.61
N ASN A 14 -14.91 19.10 -39.16
CA ASN A 14 -13.45 18.95 -39.22
C ASN A 14 -13.03 17.50 -38.92
N LYS A 15 -12.35 16.94 -39.93
CA LYS A 15 -11.73 15.63 -39.95
C LYS A 15 -10.40 15.71 -39.21
N ASN A 16 -10.05 14.65 -38.48
CA ASN A 16 -8.71 14.07 -38.46
C ASN A 16 -8.79 12.66 -37.86
N TYR A 17 -9.05 11.68 -38.73
CA TYR A 17 -8.75 10.28 -38.49
C TYR A 17 -7.47 9.96 -39.27
N LEU A 18 -6.45 9.45 -38.59
CA LEU A 18 -5.29 8.82 -39.23
C LEU A 18 -5.64 7.35 -39.45
N LEU A 19 -6.03 7.01 -40.68
CA LEU A 19 -6.07 5.64 -41.20
C LEU A 19 -4.66 5.31 -41.71
N LEU A 20 -4.08 4.21 -41.23
CA LEU A 20 -2.95 3.55 -41.89
C LEU A 20 -3.41 2.16 -42.35
N THR A 21 -3.71 2.06 -43.64
CA THR A 21 -3.82 0.78 -44.36
C THR A 21 -2.63 0.61 -45.29
N SER A 22 -1.89 -0.47 -45.05
CA SER A 22 -1.15 -1.36 -45.97
C SER A 22 -0.79 -0.90 -47.39
N THR A 23 0.46 -1.17 -47.81
CA THR A 23 0.83 -2.21 -48.82
C THR A 23 2.36 -2.27 -49.08
N PRO A 24 2.89 -3.35 -49.71
CA PRO A 24 4.18 -3.97 -49.37
C PRO A 24 5.31 -3.69 -50.37
N ALA A 25 6.55 -3.98 -49.98
CA ALA A 25 7.67 -4.13 -50.91
C ALA A 25 8.63 -5.26 -50.46
N SER A 26 9.00 -6.07 -51.45
CA SER A 26 9.82 -7.27 -51.42
C SER A 26 11.27 -7.07 -50.99
N ALA A 27 11.90 -8.13 -50.44
CA ALA A 27 13.12 -8.73 -51.02
C ALA A 27 13.55 -10.02 -50.29
N LYS A 28 13.37 -11.14 -51.00
CA LYS A 28 14.28 -12.29 -51.19
C LYS A 28 15.20 -12.74 -50.04
N GLY A 29 14.99 -13.99 -49.63
CA GLY A 29 16.00 -14.86 -49.02
C GLY A 29 15.51 -16.29 -48.94
N HIS A 30 15.75 -17.08 -49.99
CA HIS A 30 15.54 -18.53 -50.01
C HIS A 30 16.33 -19.22 -48.89
N ILE A 31 15.81 -20.34 -48.34
CA ILE A 31 16.43 -21.68 -48.39
C ILE A 31 15.40 -22.74 -47.91
N ASN A 32 15.01 -23.56 -48.88
CA ASN A 32 14.64 -24.98 -48.88
C ASN A 32 13.69 -25.61 -47.85
N ASN A 33 12.59 -26.11 -48.43
CA ASN A 33 11.79 -27.27 -48.03
C ASN A 33 12.62 -28.50 -47.64
N LEU A 34 12.22 -29.14 -46.54
CA LEU A 34 12.32 -30.58 -46.37
C LEU A 34 11.09 -31.06 -45.57
N ARG A 35 10.12 -31.65 -46.28
CA ARG A 35 9.09 -32.51 -45.70
C ARG A 35 9.62 -33.95 -45.70
N VAL A 36 9.49 -34.65 -44.58
CA VAL A 36 9.53 -36.11 -44.51
C VAL A 36 8.32 -36.58 -43.68
N PRO A 37 7.52 -37.56 -44.15
CA PRO A 37 6.31 -38.03 -43.47
C PRO A 37 6.51 -39.29 -42.60
N ASN A 38 5.57 -39.49 -41.66
CA ASN A 38 5.17 -40.71 -40.92
C ASN A 38 5.69 -41.00 -39.48
N LEU A 39 4.69 -41.12 -38.57
CA LEU A 39 4.55 -41.89 -37.30
C LEU A 39 5.16 -41.34 -35.98
N PRO A 40 4.58 -41.67 -34.80
CA PRO A 40 3.20 -41.53 -34.33
C PRO A 40 3.10 -40.60 -33.10
N SER A 41 1.86 -40.26 -32.73
CA SER A 41 1.48 -39.49 -31.53
C SER A 41 2.06 -40.04 -30.23
N ILE A 42 2.81 -39.21 -29.48
CA ILE A 42 3.10 -39.41 -28.06
C ILE A 42 2.61 -38.18 -27.30
N VAL A 43 1.54 -38.36 -26.55
CA VAL A 43 1.03 -37.43 -25.55
C VAL A 43 1.93 -37.55 -24.33
N LEU A 44 2.78 -36.55 -24.08
CA LEU A 44 3.43 -36.38 -22.79
C LEU A 44 2.54 -35.53 -21.88
N ARG A 45 1.80 -36.21 -21.01
CA ARG A 45 1.26 -35.61 -19.79
C ARG A 45 2.44 -35.15 -18.93
N THR A 46 2.65 -33.84 -18.82
CA THR A 46 3.50 -33.29 -17.75
C THR A 46 2.64 -33.05 -16.53
N GLU A 47 2.70 -33.97 -15.57
CA GLU A 47 2.33 -33.70 -14.18
C GLU A 47 3.17 -32.52 -13.68
N ARG A 48 2.53 -31.40 -13.35
CA ARG A 48 3.23 -30.29 -12.68
C ARG A 48 3.42 -30.65 -11.21
N PHE A 49 4.64 -31.09 -10.91
CA PHE A 49 5.22 -31.10 -9.57
C PHE A 49 5.04 -29.73 -8.91
N VAL A 50 4.35 -29.70 -7.77
CA VAL A 50 4.35 -28.60 -6.83
C VAL A 50 5.73 -28.56 -6.17
N ARG A 51 6.53 -27.52 -6.44
CA ARG A 51 7.74 -27.25 -5.64
C ARG A 51 7.37 -26.39 -4.44
N PRO A 52 7.74 -26.78 -3.20
CA PRO A 52 7.67 -25.89 -2.05
C PRO A 52 8.76 -24.82 -2.21
N ARG A 53 8.40 -23.54 -2.05
CA ARG A 53 9.39 -22.45 -2.00
C ARG A 53 10.16 -22.52 -0.69
N GLY A 54 11.32 -23.17 -0.74
CA GLY A 54 12.38 -23.09 0.26
C GLY A 54 13.32 -21.91 0.02
N PHE A 55 13.88 -21.42 1.12
CA PHE A 55 14.92 -20.41 1.27
C PHE A 55 15.96 -20.36 0.14
N VAL A 56 16.28 -19.15 -0.32
CA VAL A 56 17.46 -18.90 -1.17
C VAL A 56 18.66 -18.64 -0.26
N ALA A 57 19.56 -19.62 -0.19
CA ALA A 57 20.93 -19.41 0.24
C ALA A 57 21.75 -18.92 -0.96
N MET A 58 22.52 -17.84 -0.79
CA MET A 58 23.49 -17.37 -1.79
C MET A 58 24.81 -18.12 -1.57
N GLY A 59 25.15 -18.98 -2.52
CA GLY A 59 26.48 -19.54 -2.72
C GLY A 59 27.00 -19.11 -4.09
N ASP A 60 28.30 -18.86 -4.16
CA ASP A 60 29.02 -18.21 -5.24
C ASP A 60 29.24 -19.09 -6.50
N GLU A 61 29.50 -18.38 -7.60
CA GLU A 61 30.06 -18.78 -8.91
C GLU A 61 29.30 -19.71 -9.87
N GLY A 62 29.08 -19.19 -11.09
CA GLY A 62 28.76 -19.97 -12.28
C GLY A 62 27.95 -19.20 -13.33
N VAL A 63 28.63 -18.46 -14.21
CA VAL A 63 28.02 -17.79 -15.36
C VAL A 63 27.36 -18.84 -16.26
N SER A 64 26.03 -18.93 -16.18
CA SER A 64 25.20 -19.69 -17.10
C SER A 64 24.29 -18.73 -17.86
N LYS A 65 24.32 -18.85 -19.19
CA LYS A 65 23.52 -18.05 -20.13
C LYS A 65 22.04 -18.12 -19.72
N VAL A 66 21.51 -16.99 -19.25
CA VAL A 66 20.07 -16.83 -19.03
C VAL A 66 19.42 -16.80 -20.42
N SER A 67 18.61 -17.81 -20.70
CA SER A 67 17.67 -17.80 -21.81
C SER A 67 16.65 -16.69 -21.59
N ASP A 68 16.51 -15.78 -22.55
CA ASP A 68 15.39 -14.82 -22.64
C ASP A 68 14.08 -15.60 -22.76
N GLY A 69 13.48 -15.92 -21.62
CA GLY A 69 12.09 -16.33 -21.50
C GLY A 69 11.31 -15.15 -20.97
N ASP A 70 10.37 -14.65 -21.77
CA ASP A 70 9.44 -13.54 -21.49
C ASP A 70 8.89 -13.57 -20.05
N SER A 71 9.60 -12.96 -19.11
CA SER A 71 9.22 -12.93 -17.69
C SER A 71 8.25 -11.78 -17.46
N ARG A 72 7.09 -11.83 -18.12
CA ARG A 72 6.00 -10.91 -17.79
C ARG A 72 5.59 -11.16 -16.36
N MET A 73 5.63 -10.12 -15.54
CA MET A 73 5.07 -10.15 -14.19
C MET A 73 3.58 -10.48 -14.30
N LYS A 74 3.19 -11.69 -13.87
CA LYS A 74 1.78 -12.08 -13.80
C LYS A 74 1.09 -11.23 -12.73
N ILE A 75 0.13 -10.41 -13.16
CA ILE A 75 -0.70 -9.60 -12.26
C ILE A 75 -1.86 -10.51 -11.79
N PRO A 76 -2.08 -10.67 -10.47
CA PRO A 76 -3.24 -11.40 -9.97
C PRO A 76 -4.54 -10.84 -10.54
N HIS A 77 -5.42 -11.71 -11.02
CA HIS A 77 -6.64 -11.33 -11.71
C HIS A 77 -7.89 -11.94 -11.06
N VAL A 78 -8.79 -11.06 -10.60
CA VAL A 78 -10.15 -11.40 -10.17
C VAL A 78 -11.16 -11.01 -11.25
N LEU A 79 -12.11 -11.89 -11.56
CA LEU A 79 -13.31 -11.53 -12.31
C LEU A 79 -14.51 -11.49 -11.34
N THR A 80 -15.17 -10.33 -11.22
CA THR A 80 -16.45 -10.25 -10.51
C THR A 80 -17.63 -10.45 -11.46
N VAL A 81 -18.61 -11.25 -11.05
CA VAL A 81 -19.87 -11.50 -11.75
C VAL A 81 -21.01 -11.02 -10.85
N ALA A 82 -21.47 -9.78 -11.07
CA ALA A 82 -22.40 -9.11 -10.17
C ALA A 82 -23.18 -7.99 -10.85
N GLY A 83 -24.17 -7.43 -10.15
CA GLY A 83 -24.88 -6.24 -10.59
C GLY A 83 -24.10 -4.94 -10.37
N SER A 84 -24.43 -3.93 -11.16
CA SER A 84 -23.92 -2.56 -11.05
C SER A 84 -24.80 -1.72 -10.13
N ASP A 85 -24.19 -1.14 -9.09
CA ASP A 85 -24.79 -0.15 -8.19
C ASP A 85 -24.47 1.26 -8.66
N SER A 86 -25.49 2.02 -9.09
CA SER A 86 -25.32 3.42 -9.52
C SER A 86 -24.77 4.34 -8.41
N GLY A 87 -25.01 4.02 -7.13
CA GLY A 87 -24.46 4.74 -5.98
C GLY A 87 -23.00 4.39 -5.70
N ALA A 88 -22.47 3.38 -6.38
CA ALA A 88 -21.08 2.91 -6.32
C ALA A 88 -20.60 2.53 -4.91
N GLY A 89 -21.52 2.19 -4.00
CA GLY A 89 -21.21 1.74 -2.64
C GLY A 89 -21.11 0.23 -2.54
N ALA A 90 -21.83 -0.51 -3.39
CA ALA A 90 -21.84 -1.96 -3.49
C ALA A 90 -21.61 -2.43 -4.95
N GLY A 91 -22.00 -3.67 -5.27
CA GLY A 91 -21.96 -4.23 -6.62
C GLY A 91 -20.57 -4.29 -7.23
N ILE A 92 -20.51 -4.32 -8.57
CA ILE A 92 -19.22 -4.36 -9.29
C ILE A 92 -18.33 -3.15 -8.96
N GLN A 93 -18.91 -2.00 -8.60
CA GLN A 93 -18.15 -0.81 -8.20
C GLN A 93 -17.38 -1.03 -6.90
N ALA A 94 -18.01 -1.62 -5.89
CA ALA A 94 -17.32 -1.99 -4.65
C ALA A 94 -16.28 -3.09 -4.90
N ASP A 95 -16.60 -4.06 -5.76
CA ASP A 95 -15.70 -5.16 -6.10
C ASP A 95 -14.41 -4.66 -6.77
N LEU A 96 -14.55 -3.80 -7.79
CA LEU A 96 -13.43 -3.15 -8.48
C LEU A 96 -12.58 -2.33 -7.50
N LYS A 97 -13.21 -1.50 -6.66
CA LYS A 97 -12.51 -0.65 -5.68
C LYS A 97 -11.79 -1.48 -4.62
N ALA A 98 -12.42 -2.53 -4.11
CA ALA A 98 -11.80 -3.43 -3.14
C ALA A 98 -10.60 -4.15 -3.74
N CYS A 99 -10.73 -4.74 -4.95
CA CYS A 99 -9.60 -5.39 -5.62
C CYS A 99 -8.46 -4.41 -5.91
N ALA A 100 -8.78 -3.20 -6.39
CA ALA A 100 -7.79 -2.14 -6.61
C ALA A 100 -7.07 -1.75 -5.31
N ALA A 101 -7.80 -1.60 -4.19
CA ALA A 101 -7.21 -1.34 -2.87
C ALA A 101 -6.27 -2.47 -2.39
N ARG A 102 -6.44 -3.67 -2.96
CA ARG A 102 -5.58 -4.83 -2.72
C ARG A 102 -4.50 -5.02 -3.78
N GLY A 103 -4.39 -4.16 -4.79
CA GLY A 103 -3.36 -4.26 -5.84
C GLY A 103 -3.59 -5.46 -6.78
N VAL A 104 -4.84 -5.76 -7.08
CA VAL A 104 -5.26 -6.89 -7.94
C VAL A 104 -6.03 -6.33 -9.12
N TYR A 105 -5.75 -6.82 -10.33
CA TYR A 105 -6.53 -6.45 -11.50
C TYR A 105 -7.92 -7.10 -11.41
N CYS A 106 -8.96 -6.33 -11.66
CA CYS A 106 -10.34 -6.80 -11.52
C CYS A 106 -11.12 -6.50 -12.79
N SER A 107 -11.60 -7.55 -13.45
CA SER A 107 -12.54 -7.47 -14.57
C SER A 107 -13.97 -7.73 -14.09
N THR A 108 -14.96 -7.42 -14.93
CA THR A 108 -16.38 -7.48 -14.56
C THR A 108 -17.23 -8.16 -15.61
N VAL A 109 -18.19 -8.98 -15.18
CA VAL A 109 -19.37 -9.37 -15.94
C VAL A 109 -20.58 -8.79 -15.23
N ILE A 110 -21.37 -8.00 -15.95
CA ILE A 110 -22.53 -7.30 -15.38
C ILE A 110 -23.77 -8.17 -15.55
N THR A 111 -24.44 -8.49 -14.44
CA THR A 111 -25.68 -9.32 -14.44
C THR A 111 -26.95 -8.49 -14.43
N ALA A 112 -26.90 -7.29 -13.86
CA ALA A 112 -27.98 -6.31 -13.86
C ALA A 112 -27.42 -4.91 -13.59
N VAL A 113 -28.19 -3.88 -13.93
CA VAL A 113 -27.92 -2.48 -13.57
C VAL A 113 -29.01 -2.01 -12.64
N THR A 114 -28.65 -1.48 -11.47
CA THR A 114 -29.61 -0.91 -10.52
C THR A 114 -29.57 0.62 -10.59
N ALA A 115 -30.74 1.25 -10.70
CA ALA A 115 -30.92 2.64 -10.32
C ALA A 115 -30.98 2.67 -8.78
N GLN A 116 -29.85 2.97 -8.16
CA GLN A 116 -29.65 2.82 -6.72
C GLN A 116 -28.82 3.97 -6.18
N ASN A 117 -29.10 4.36 -4.94
CA ASN A 117 -28.33 5.34 -4.18
C ASN A 117 -28.42 5.02 -2.68
N THR A 118 -27.95 5.92 -1.82
CA THR A 118 -27.94 5.70 -0.36
C THR A 118 -29.32 5.50 0.27
N VAL A 119 -30.40 5.94 -0.40
CA VAL A 119 -31.79 5.85 0.08
C VAL A 119 -32.40 4.48 -0.23
N GLY A 120 -31.86 3.72 -1.20
CA GLY A 120 -32.31 2.39 -1.57
C GLY A 120 -32.25 2.14 -3.07
N VAL A 121 -32.97 1.11 -3.54
CA VAL A 121 -33.08 0.73 -4.95
C VAL A 121 -34.38 1.30 -5.55
N GLN A 122 -34.27 2.05 -6.65
CA GLN A 122 -35.41 2.65 -7.37
C GLN A 122 -35.81 1.85 -8.62
N GLY A 123 -34.90 1.03 -9.15
CA GLY A 123 -35.16 0.22 -10.33
C GLY A 123 -34.04 -0.78 -10.60
N VAL A 124 -34.39 -1.88 -11.27
CA VAL A 124 -33.46 -2.93 -11.66
C VAL A 124 -33.71 -3.28 -13.13
N SER A 125 -32.65 -3.29 -13.92
CA SER A 125 -32.66 -3.75 -15.31
C SER A 125 -31.70 -4.93 -15.43
N ASN A 126 -32.25 -6.11 -15.70
CA ASN A 126 -31.44 -7.33 -15.86
C ASN A 126 -30.78 -7.36 -17.24
N VAL A 127 -29.51 -7.77 -17.26
CA VAL A 127 -28.79 -8.01 -18.51
C VAL A 127 -29.28 -9.34 -19.11
N PRO A 128 -29.59 -9.40 -20.42
CA PRO A 128 -29.96 -10.65 -21.08
C PRO A 128 -28.96 -11.79 -20.84
N GLU A 129 -29.46 -13.01 -20.62
CA GLU A 129 -28.64 -14.15 -20.20
C GLU A 129 -27.58 -14.54 -21.25
N ASP A 130 -27.93 -14.46 -22.52
CA ASP A 130 -27.03 -14.65 -23.66
C ASP A 130 -25.88 -13.63 -23.65
N PHE A 131 -26.18 -12.36 -23.37
CA PHE A 131 -25.15 -11.33 -23.27
C PHE A 131 -24.27 -11.49 -22.01
N VAL A 132 -24.80 -12.03 -20.91
CA VAL A 132 -23.98 -12.42 -19.75
C VAL A 132 -23.01 -13.55 -20.14
N ALA A 133 -23.47 -14.53 -20.92
CA ALA A 133 -22.60 -15.61 -21.43
C ALA A 133 -21.49 -15.08 -22.35
N GLU A 134 -21.81 -14.13 -23.23
CA GLU A 134 -20.83 -13.47 -24.11
C GLU A 134 -19.76 -12.71 -23.32
N GLN A 135 -20.16 -11.96 -22.28
CA GLN A 135 -19.21 -11.28 -21.39
C GLN A 135 -18.28 -12.27 -20.67
N LEU A 136 -18.84 -13.33 -20.08
CA LEU A 136 -18.06 -14.38 -19.39
C LEU A 136 -17.03 -15.00 -20.33
N LYS A 137 -17.46 -15.40 -21.53
CA LYS A 137 -16.58 -16.00 -22.53
C LYS A 137 -15.50 -15.03 -22.99
N SER A 138 -15.85 -13.76 -23.20
CA SER A 138 -14.90 -12.73 -23.66
C SER A 138 -13.73 -12.57 -22.68
N VAL A 139 -14.01 -12.54 -21.37
CA VAL A 139 -12.95 -12.39 -20.36
C VAL A 139 -12.21 -13.71 -20.13
N LEU A 140 -12.94 -14.80 -19.90
CA LEU A 140 -12.35 -16.08 -19.47
C LEU A 140 -11.54 -16.78 -20.57
N SER A 141 -11.81 -16.50 -21.85
CA SER A 141 -11.06 -17.08 -22.96
C SER A 141 -9.76 -16.35 -23.32
N ASP A 142 -9.53 -15.15 -22.77
CA ASP A 142 -8.39 -14.29 -23.14
C ASP A 142 -7.50 -13.93 -21.93
N MET A 143 -8.08 -13.58 -20.79
CA MET A 143 -7.39 -12.76 -19.79
C MET A 143 -6.77 -13.52 -18.59
N GLU A 144 -6.61 -14.84 -18.67
CA GLU A 144 -6.09 -15.71 -17.58
C GLU A 144 -6.61 -15.32 -16.17
N VAL A 145 -7.89 -15.54 -15.91
CA VAL A 145 -8.50 -15.21 -14.61
C VAL A 145 -8.05 -16.21 -13.53
N ASP A 146 -7.57 -15.71 -12.39
CA ASP A 146 -7.18 -16.56 -11.25
C ASP A 146 -8.40 -16.90 -10.39
N VAL A 147 -9.23 -15.92 -10.04
CA VAL A 147 -10.37 -16.11 -9.12
C VAL A 147 -11.63 -15.48 -9.67
N VAL A 148 -12.76 -16.18 -9.55
CA VAL A 148 -14.08 -15.60 -9.82
C VAL A 148 -14.79 -15.30 -8.51
N LYS A 149 -15.35 -14.10 -8.39
CA LYS A 149 -16.23 -13.70 -7.29
C LYS A 149 -17.65 -13.49 -7.83
N THR A 150 -18.65 -14.04 -7.18
CA THR A 150 -20.07 -13.77 -7.53
C THR A 150 -20.67 -12.79 -6.54
N GLY A 151 -21.50 -11.87 -7.03
CA GLY A 151 -22.41 -11.04 -6.22
C GLY A 151 -23.87 -11.34 -6.53
N MET A 152 -24.66 -10.31 -6.79
CA MET A 152 -26.08 -10.47 -7.18
C MET A 152 -26.21 -11.24 -8.52
N LEU A 153 -26.89 -12.38 -8.48
CA LEU A 153 -27.27 -13.18 -9.65
C LEU A 153 -28.81 -13.21 -9.76
N PRO A 154 -29.42 -12.52 -10.73
CA PRO A 154 -30.86 -12.26 -10.71
C PRO A 154 -31.73 -13.40 -11.28
N SER A 155 -31.14 -14.41 -11.93
CA SER A 155 -31.89 -15.52 -12.53
C SER A 155 -31.19 -16.88 -12.40
N ILE A 156 -31.99 -17.94 -12.45
CA ILE A 156 -31.52 -19.33 -12.51
C ILE A 156 -30.65 -19.56 -13.76
N GLY A 157 -31.01 -18.94 -14.88
CA GLY A 157 -30.26 -19.09 -16.14
C GLY A 157 -28.85 -18.51 -16.04
N ILE A 158 -28.68 -17.34 -15.43
CA ILE A 158 -27.36 -16.75 -15.16
C ILE A 158 -26.50 -17.67 -14.28
N VAL A 159 -27.07 -18.25 -13.21
CA VAL A 159 -26.35 -19.20 -12.35
C VAL A 159 -25.88 -20.43 -13.16
N LYS A 160 -26.75 -20.98 -14.00
CA LYS A 160 -26.41 -22.13 -14.86
C LYS A 160 -25.35 -21.79 -15.89
N ILE A 161 -25.42 -20.61 -16.51
CA ILE A 161 -24.43 -20.10 -17.48
C ILE A 161 -23.07 -19.94 -16.81
N LEU A 162 -23.03 -19.31 -15.62
CA LEU A 162 -21.81 -19.17 -14.84
C LEU A 162 -21.18 -20.54 -14.55
N CYS A 163 -21.94 -21.46 -13.98
CA CYS A 163 -21.44 -22.79 -13.62
C CYS A 163 -20.97 -23.58 -14.86
N LYS A 164 -21.68 -23.49 -15.98
CA LYS A 164 -21.28 -24.11 -17.25
C LYS A 164 -19.95 -23.52 -17.74
N THR A 165 -19.84 -22.20 -17.75
CA THR A 165 -18.65 -21.50 -18.27
C THR A 165 -17.42 -21.76 -17.41
N LEU A 166 -17.58 -21.82 -16.08
CA LEU A 166 -16.48 -22.16 -15.16
C LEU A 166 -16.01 -23.61 -15.26
N ARG A 167 -16.83 -24.53 -15.79
CA ARG A 167 -16.39 -25.89 -16.13
C ARG A 167 -15.61 -25.92 -17.44
N GLU A 168 -15.92 -25.04 -18.38
CA GLU A 168 -15.20 -24.87 -19.65
C GLU A 168 -13.87 -24.14 -19.45
N PHE A 169 -13.87 -23.11 -18.61
CA PHE A 169 -12.72 -22.27 -18.25
C PHE A 169 -12.49 -22.34 -16.74
N PRO A 170 -11.78 -23.36 -16.24
CA PRO A 170 -11.53 -23.52 -14.82
C PRO A 170 -10.63 -22.41 -14.27
N VAL A 171 -10.93 -21.97 -13.05
CA VAL A 171 -10.17 -20.95 -12.30
C VAL A 171 -9.63 -21.54 -11.00
N GLN A 172 -8.69 -20.85 -10.35
CA GLN A 172 -8.07 -21.33 -9.11
C GLN A 172 -9.08 -21.40 -7.95
N ALA A 173 -9.98 -20.40 -7.86
CA ALA A 173 -11.00 -20.39 -6.82
C ALA A 173 -12.30 -19.68 -7.25
N LEU A 174 -13.41 -20.12 -6.68
CA LEU A 174 -14.71 -19.47 -6.74
C LEU A 174 -15.14 -18.96 -5.36
N VAL A 175 -15.29 -17.65 -5.23
CA VAL A 175 -15.83 -16.96 -4.04
C VAL A 175 -17.29 -16.61 -4.29
N VAL A 176 -18.20 -17.15 -3.49
CA VAL A 176 -19.64 -16.90 -3.64
C VAL A 176 -20.14 -16.00 -2.51
N ASP A 177 -20.49 -14.75 -2.83
CA ASP A 177 -21.25 -13.87 -1.95
C ASP A 177 -22.74 -14.04 -2.29
N PRO A 178 -23.54 -14.74 -1.47
CA PRO A 178 -24.91 -15.12 -1.82
C PRO A 178 -25.89 -13.95 -1.59
N VAL A 179 -25.70 -12.87 -2.35
CA VAL A 179 -26.50 -11.65 -2.26
C VAL A 179 -27.92 -11.94 -2.71
N MET A 180 -28.84 -11.98 -1.75
CA MET A 180 -30.27 -12.26 -1.98
C MET A 180 -31.15 -11.05 -1.67
N VAL A 181 -30.66 -10.14 -0.83
CA VAL A 181 -31.35 -8.94 -0.38
C VAL A 181 -30.38 -7.77 -0.49
N SER A 182 -30.84 -6.60 -0.93
CA SER A 182 -30.02 -5.41 -0.94
C SER A 182 -29.67 -5.02 0.50
N THR A 183 -28.59 -4.24 0.70
CA THR A 183 -28.27 -3.70 2.02
C THR A 183 -29.41 -2.84 2.59
N SER A 184 -30.25 -2.24 1.72
CA SER A 184 -31.47 -1.50 2.07
C SER A 184 -32.69 -2.38 2.39
N GLY A 185 -32.61 -3.71 2.19
CA GLY A 185 -33.67 -4.67 2.54
C GLY A 185 -34.56 -5.13 1.39
N ASP A 186 -34.29 -4.71 0.15
CA ASP A 186 -35.08 -5.06 -1.03
C ASP A 186 -34.73 -6.47 -1.52
N VAL A 187 -35.74 -7.30 -1.81
CA VAL A 187 -35.52 -8.66 -2.35
C VAL A 187 -34.96 -8.56 -3.77
N LEU A 188 -33.74 -9.05 -3.96
CA LEU A 188 -33.02 -8.99 -5.25
C LEU A 188 -33.11 -10.30 -6.04
N ALA A 189 -33.44 -11.41 -5.37
CA ALA A 189 -33.56 -12.71 -6.00
C ALA A 189 -34.77 -13.48 -5.45
N GLY A 190 -35.58 -14.06 -6.33
CA GLY A 190 -36.81 -14.77 -5.95
C GLY A 190 -36.54 -16.11 -5.23
N PRO A 191 -37.49 -16.63 -4.44
CA PRO A 191 -37.31 -17.87 -3.66
C PRO A 191 -36.89 -19.10 -4.47
N SER A 192 -37.28 -19.15 -5.74
CA SER A 192 -36.97 -20.23 -6.67
C SER A 192 -35.48 -20.34 -7.02
N ILE A 193 -34.69 -19.27 -6.83
CA ILE A 193 -33.25 -19.31 -7.11
C ILE A 193 -32.46 -20.05 -6.02
N LEU A 194 -33.01 -20.13 -4.80
CA LEU A 194 -32.32 -20.68 -3.63
C LEU A 194 -32.00 -22.16 -3.78
N SER A 195 -32.90 -22.93 -4.41
CA SER A 195 -32.62 -24.34 -4.73
C SER A 195 -31.46 -24.45 -5.70
N THR A 196 -31.43 -23.61 -6.73
CA THR A 196 -30.34 -23.59 -7.71
C THR A 196 -29.00 -23.21 -7.06
N PHE A 197 -29.00 -22.28 -6.11
CA PHE A 197 -27.79 -21.95 -5.36
C PHE A 197 -27.28 -23.19 -4.60
N ARG A 198 -28.14 -23.83 -3.82
CA ARG A 198 -27.80 -25.00 -3.01
C ARG A 198 -27.35 -26.21 -3.82
N GLU A 199 -28.05 -26.51 -4.91
CA GLU A 199 -27.85 -27.74 -5.68
C GLU A 199 -26.77 -27.59 -6.76
N VAL A 200 -26.50 -26.37 -7.24
CA VAL A 200 -25.64 -26.15 -8.41
C VAL A 200 -24.44 -25.24 -8.10
N LEU A 201 -24.65 -24.11 -7.44
CA LEU A 201 -23.59 -23.10 -7.25
C LEU A 201 -22.70 -23.40 -6.03
N LEU A 202 -23.31 -23.66 -4.87
CA LEU A 202 -22.59 -23.91 -3.62
C LEU A 202 -21.61 -25.10 -3.72
N PRO A 203 -21.94 -26.23 -4.36
CA PRO A 203 -21.01 -27.34 -4.53
C PRO A 203 -19.74 -27.02 -5.33
N MET A 204 -19.74 -25.92 -6.11
CA MET A 204 -18.57 -25.47 -6.86
C MET A 204 -17.70 -24.46 -6.10
N ALA A 205 -18.17 -23.95 -4.96
CA ALA A 205 -17.52 -22.83 -4.27
C ALA A 205 -16.32 -23.27 -3.42
N ASP A 206 -15.22 -22.52 -3.52
CA ASP A 206 -14.09 -22.66 -2.61
C ASP A 206 -14.36 -21.97 -1.28
N ILE A 207 -15.12 -20.87 -1.31
CA ILE A 207 -15.64 -20.22 -0.11
C ILE A 207 -16.97 -19.53 -0.40
N ILE A 208 -17.90 -19.62 0.55
CA ILE A 208 -19.11 -18.78 0.57
C ILE A 208 -19.09 -17.81 1.75
N THR A 209 -19.70 -16.63 1.57
CA THR A 209 -19.66 -15.56 2.58
C THR A 209 -21.04 -15.03 2.99
N PRO A 210 -22.01 -15.88 3.42
CA PRO A 210 -23.34 -15.40 3.81
C PRO A 210 -23.33 -14.54 5.09
N ASN A 211 -24.17 -13.51 5.16
CA ASN A 211 -24.57 -12.90 6.43
C ASN A 211 -25.64 -13.75 7.14
N LEU A 212 -26.09 -13.36 8.33
CA LEU A 212 -27.11 -14.12 9.09
C LEU A 212 -28.43 -14.31 8.32
N LYS A 213 -28.92 -13.26 7.65
CA LYS A 213 -30.17 -13.33 6.87
C LYS A 213 -30.02 -14.26 5.68
N GLU A 214 -28.87 -14.20 5.02
CA GLU A 214 -28.53 -15.05 3.87
C GLU A 214 -28.34 -16.50 4.29
N ALA A 215 -27.62 -16.76 5.38
CA ALA A 215 -27.44 -18.10 5.93
C ALA A 215 -28.80 -18.70 6.34
N SER A 216 -29.65 -17.91 7.00
CA SER A 216 -31.03 -18.31 7.34
C SER A 216 -31.83 -18.68 6.10
N ALA A 217 -31.82 -17.85 5.05
CA ALA A 217 -32.55 -18.11 3.81
C ALA A 217 -32.06 -19.38 3.09
N LEU A 218 -30.74 -19.59 3.02
CA LEU A 218 -30.16 -20.82 2.46
C LEU A 218 -30.51 -22.06 3.28
N LEU A 219 -30.70 -21.91 4.60
CA LEU A 219 -31.10 -22.96 5.54
C LEU A 219 -32.61 -23.01 5.79
N ASN A 220 -33.43 -22.60 4.81
CA ASN A 220 -34.90 -22.67 4.86
C ASN A 220 -35.53 -21.91 6.06
N GLY A 221 -34.99 -20.74 6.42
CA GLY A 221 -35.53 -19.89 7.47
C GLY A 221 -35.09 -20.25 8.88
N MET A 222 -33.99 -21.00 9.03
CA MET A 222 -33.39 -21.30 10.34
C MET A 222 -33.10 -20.00 11.11
N ARG A 223 -33.53 -19.92 12.37
CA ARG A 223 -33.28 -18.76 13.24
C ARG A 223 -31.83 -18.79 13.72
N LEU A 224 -31.12 -17.68 13.58
CA LEU A 224 -29.70 -17.53 13.94
C LEU A 224 -29.53 -16.30 14.82
N GLU A 225 -29.29 -16.50 16.12
CA GLU A 225 -29.22 -15.40 17.10
C GLU A 225 -27.92 -15.41 17.93
N THR A 226 -27.23 -16.55 17.96
CA THR A 226 -26.02 -16.74 18.75
C THR A 226 -24.84 -17.15 17.89
N VAL A 227 -23.62 -17.03 18.45
CA VAL A 227 -22.39 -17.51 17.80
C VAL A 227 -22.42 -19.04 17.59
N ASP A 228 -23.08 -19.78 18.49
CA ASP A 228 -23.22 -21.23 18.33
C ASP A 228 -24.22 -21.62 17.23
N ASP A 229 -25.27 -20.81 17.01
CA ASP A 229 -26.13 -20.95 15.84
C ASP A 229 -25.33 -20.71 14.56
N MET A 230 -24.43 -19.71 14.55
CA MET A 230 -23.56 -19.46 13.40
C MET A 230 -22.61 -20.62 13.12
N ARG A 231 -22.03 -21.25 14.15
CA ARG A 231 -21.22 -22.48 13.98
C ARG A 231 -22.05 -23.61 13.38
N SER A 232 -23.27 -23.80 13.87
CA SER A 232 -24.19 -24.83 13.37
C SER A 232 -24.58 -24.56 11.91
N ALA A 233 -24.90 -23.31 11.57
CA ALA A 233 -25.18 -22.88 10.21
C ALA A 233 -23.99 -23.09 9.28
N ALA A 234 -22.77 -22.73 9.71
CA ALA A 234 -21.57 -22.91 8.92
C ALA A 234 -21.33 -24.39 8.55
N ARG A 235 -21.59 -25.31 9.49
CA ARG A 235 -21.50 -26.76 9.24
C ARG A 235 -22.55 -27.23 8.23
N LEU A 236 -23.82 -26.88 8.45
CA LEU A 236 -24.91 -27.28 7.54
C LEU A 236 -24.73 -26.73 6.13
N LEU A 237 -24.22 -25.51 6.00
CA LEU A 237 -23.90 -24.92 4.71
C LEU A 237 -22.69 -25.58 4.04
N HIS A 238 -21.69 -25.98 4.81
CA HIS A 238 -20.53 -26.73 4.30
C HIS A 238 -20.97 -28.11 3.76
N ASP A 239 -21.92 -28.77 4.43
CA ASP A 239 -22.49 -30.05 3.98
C ASP A 239 -23.22 -29.96 2.63
N MET A 240 -23.54 -28.74 2.17
CA MET A 240 -24.07 -28.48 0.81
C MET A 240 -22.97 -28.46 -0.27
N GLY A 241 -21.69 -28.58 0.10
CA GLY A 241 -20.57 -28.75 -0.83
C GLY A 241 -19.49 -27.65 -0.89
N PRO A 242 -19.66 -26.39 -0.43
CA PRO A 242 -18.56 -25.43 -0.38
C PRO A 242 -17.39 -25.93 0.45
N LYS A 243 -16.15 -25.70 -0.02
CA LYS A 243 -14.95 -26.12 0.74
C LYS A 243 -14.76 -25.33 2.03
N ASN A 244 -15.23 -24.08 2.08
CA ASN A 244 -15.15 -23.21 3.25
C ASN A 244 -16.43 -22.37 3.36
N VAL A 245 -16.83 -22.06 4.59
CA VAL A 245 -18.00 -21.22 4.87
C VAL A 245 -17.64 -20.12 5.86
N LEU A 246 -17.84 -18.87 5.48
CA LEU A 246 -17.71 -17.70 6.35
C LEU A 246 -19.09 -17.12 6.65
N VAL A 247 -19.64 -17.42 7.83
CA VAL A 247 -20.88 -16.81 8.30
C VAL A 247 -20.54 -15.47 8.97
N LYS A 248 -21.00 -14.37 8.37
CA LYS A 248 -20.75 -13.00 8.84
C LYS A 248 -21.75 -12.63 9.94
N GLY A 249 -21.27 -12.23 11.11
CA GLY A 249 -22.12 -11.93 12.28
C GLY A 249 -22.23 -10.45 12.63
N GLY A 250 -21.88 -9.55 11.70
CA GLY A 250 -22.05 -8.10 11.87
C GLY A 250 -23.49 -7.67 12.24
N ASP A 251 -24.47 -8.51 11.93
CA ASP A 251 -25.90 -8.30 12.22
C ASP A 251 -26.38 -9.03 13.49
N LEU A 252 -25.50 -9.67 14.27
CA LEU A 252 -25.88 -10.32 15.53
C LEU A 252 -26.59 -9.30 16.45
N PRO A 253 -27.79 -9.63 17.00
CA PRO A 253 -28.48 -8.77 17.96
C PRO A 253 -27.63 -8.55 19.22
N ASP A 254 -27.70 -7.35 19.79
CA ASP A 254 -27.17 -7.00 21.13
C ASP A 254 -25.67 -7.29 21.41
N SER A 255 -24.86 -7.58 20.39
CA SER A 255 -23.42 -7.81 20.52
C SER A 255 -22.62 -6.52 20.40
N SER A 256 -21.71 -6.25 21.34
CA SER A 256 -20.71 -5.18 21.23
C SER A 256 -19.65 -5.46 20.16
N ASP A 257 -19.50 -6.73 19.79
CA ASP A 257 -18.50 -7.20 18.82
C ASP A 257 -19.15 -7.68 17.52
N ALA A 258 -18.40 -7.57 16.42
CA ALA A 258 -18.71 -8.18 15.14
C ALA A 258 -17.92 -9.49 15.03
N VAL A 259 -18.60 -10.61 15.29
CA VAL A 259 -18.02 -11.95 15.27
C VAL A 259 -18.33 -12.62 13.94
N ASP A 260 -17.31 -13.09 13.22
CA ASP A 260 -17.50 -13.91 12.02
C ASP A 260 -16.97 -15.32 12.29
N ILE A 261 -17.66 -16.33 11.76
CA ILE A 261 -17.30 -17.75 11.92
C ILE A 261 -16.86 -18.31 10.58
N LEU A 262 -15.59 -18.68 10.46
CA LEU A 262 -15.06 -19.46 9.34
C LEU A 262 -15.01 -20.93 9.72
N TYR A 263 -15.54 -21.79 8.86
CA TYR A 263 -15.41 -23.24 8.95
C TYR A 263 -14.76 -23.80 7.68
N ASP A 264 -13.70 -24.59 7.83
CA ASP A 264 -12.92 -25.19 6.74
C ASP A 264 -13.23 -26.70 6.53
N GLY A 265 -14.29 -27.20 7.16
CA GLY A 265 -14.65 -28.62 7.19
C GLY A 265 -14.04 -29.40 8.37
N LEU A 266 -12.99 -28.87 9.00
CA LEU A 266 -12.31 -29.51 10.14
C LEU A 266 -12.34 -28.64 11.39
N ASN A 267 -12.01 -27.37 11.24
CA ASN A 267 -11.79 -26.41 12.32
C ASN A 267 -12.73 -25.21 12.16
N PHE A 268 -13.18 -24.70 13.32
CA PHE A 268 -13.85 -23.41 13.40
C PHE A 268 -12.85 -22.34 13.80
N TYR A 269 -12.89 -21.21 13.10
CA TYR A 269 -12.12 -20.01 13.45
C TYR A 269 -13.08 -18.88 13.73
N GLU A 270 -13.02 -18.37 14.95
CA GLU A 270 -13.76 -17.19 15.36
C GLU A 270 -12.91 -15.94 15.10
N LEU A 271 -13.49 -14.99 14.37
CA LEU A 271 -12.84 -13.73 14.03
C LEU A 271 -13.64 -12.60 14.67
N CYS A 272 -13.13 -12.08 15.78
CA CYS A 272 -13.75 -11.01 16.55
C CYS A 272 -13.11 -9.66 16.24
N SER A 273 -13.93 -8.61 16.12
CA SER A 273 -13.51 -7.21 16.05
C SER A 273 -14.56 -6.31 16.71
N PRO A 274 -14.18 -5.15 17.29
CA PRO A 274 -15.14 -4.20 17.85
C PRO A 274 -16.19 -3.78 16.80
N ARG A 275 -17.45 -3.68 17.19
CA ARG A 275 -18.49 -3.19 16.28
C ARG A 275 -18.35 -1.68 16.08
N ILE A 276 -18.11 -1.27 14.83
CA ILE A 276 -17.99 0.14 14.46
C ILE A 276 -19.39 0.71 14.25
N ARG A 277 -19.81 1.62 15.14
CA ARG A 277 -21.07 2.35 15.01
C ARG A 277 -20.96 3.42 13.93
N THR A 278 -21.48 3.15 12.74
CA THR A 278 -21.57 4.10 11.64
C THR A 278 -22.79 3.81 10.77
N ARG A 279 -23.32 4.83 10.09
CA ARG A 279 -24.27 4.64 8.99
C ARG A 279 -23.58 4.16 7.71
N ASN A 280 -22.26 4.26 7.61
CA ASN A 280 -21.52 4.04 6.36
C ASN A 280 -21.17 2.56 6.16
N SER A 281 -22.17 1.70 6.14
CA SER A 281 -22.04 0.23 6.04
C SER A 281 -22.44 -0.35 4.68
N HIS A 282 -22.87 0.49 3.73
CA HIS A 282 -23.30 0.04 2.41
C HIS A 282 -22.14 -0.61 1.65
N GLY A 283 -22.33 -1.85 1.18
CA GLY A 283 -21.34 -2.61 0.42
C GLY A 283 -20.24 -3.31 1.23
N THR A 284 -20.38 -3.37 2.56
CA THR A 284 -19.45 -4.11 3.44
C THR A 284 -19.31 -5.58 3.04
N GLY A 285 -20.42 -6.26 2.77
CA GLY A 285 -20.44 -7.66 2.32
C GLY A 285 -19.69 -7.88 1.01
N CYS A 286 -20.04 -7.12 -0.04
CA CYS A 286 -19.39 -7.23 -1.35
C CYS A 286 -17.89 -6.95 -1.26
N SER A 287 -17.51 -5.92 -0.49
CA SER A 287 -16.11 -5.56 -0.28
C SER A 287 -15.32 -6.62 0.48
N LEU A 288 -15.94 -7.28 1.47
CA LEU A 288 -15.31 -8.38 2.20
C LEU A 288 -15.01 -9.55 1.27
N ALA A 289 -16.02 -10.00 0.51
CA ALA A 289 -15.90 -11.10 -0.44
C ALA A 289 -14.87 -10.79 -1.54
N SER A 290 -14.87 -9.56 -2.08
CA SER A 290 -13.91 -9.13 -3.09
C SER A 290 -12.49 -9.01 -2.56
N CYS A 291 -12.31 -8.59 -1.29
CA CYS A 291 -11.00 -8.62 -0.65
C CYS A 291 -10.50 -10.05 -0.43
N ILE A 292 -11.37 -11.00 -0.05
CA ILE A 292 -11.04 -12.42 0.02
C ILE A 292 -10.59 -12.92 -1.36
N ALA A 293 -11.37 -12.67 -2.40
CA ALA A 293 -11.04 -13.06 -3.78
C ALA A 293 -9.68 -12.52 -4.22
N ALA A 294 -9.39 -11.24 -3.92
CA ALA A 294 -8.12 -10.61 -4.24
C ALA A 294 -6.92 -11.26 -3.53
N GLU A 295 -7.06 -11.63 -2.25
CA GLU A 295 -5.97 -12.32 -1.54
C GLU A 295 -5.81 -13.79 -2.00
N LEU A 296 -6.89 -14.47 -2.38
CA LEU A 296 -6.82 -15.80 -2.98
C LEU A 296 -6.11 -15.78 -4.35
N ALA A 297 -6.36 -14.76 -5.18
CA ALA A 297 -5.68 -14.58 -6.47
C ALA A 297 -4.17 -14.36 -6.31
N LYS A 298 -3.72 -13.81 -5.17
CA LYS A 298 -2.29 -13.71 -4.82
C LYS A 298 -1.70 -15.02 -4.29
N GLY A 299 -2.51 -16.06 -4.12
CA GLY A 299 -2.09 -17.36 -3.60
C GLY A 299 -2.10 -17.47 -2.06
N TYR A 300 -2.75 -16.57 -1.33
CA TYR A 300 -2.86 -16.70 0.12
C TYR A 300 -3.85 -17.82 0.51
N PRO A 301 -3.62 -18.53 1.63
CA PRO A 301 -4.60 -19.47 2.18
C PRO A 301 -5.89 -18.78 2.63
N VAL A 302 -7.02 -19.49 2.58
CA VAL A 302 -8.38 -18.97 2.89
C VAL A 302 -8.43 -18.24 4.24
N LEU A 303 -7.97 -18.86 5.33
CA LEU A 303 -7.96 -18.22 6.66
C LEU A 303 -7.18 -16.90 6.66
N SER A 304 -6.06 -16.83 5.95
CA SER A 304 -5.26 -15.60 5.84
C SER A 304 -5.99 -14.52 5.03
N ALA A 305 -6.60 -14.92 3.90
CA ALA A 305 -7.41 -14.04 3.07
C ALA A 305 -8.58 -13.43 3.87
N VAL A 306 -9.31 -14.24 4.63
CA VAL A 306 -10.43 -13.79 5.48
C VAL A 306 -9.95 -12.83 6.57
N LYS A 307 -8.84 -13.13 7.26
CA LYS A 307 -8.26 -12.23 8.28
C LYS A 307 -7.88 -10.87 7.69
N VAL A 308 -7.28 -10.86 6.49
CA VAL A 308 -6.93 -9.62 5.79
C VAL A 308 -8.19 -8.85 5.42
N ALA A 309 -9.21 -9.52 4.89
CA ALA A 309 -10.47 -8.91 4.48
C ALA A 309 -11.22 -8.30 5.66
N LYS A 310 -11.36 -9.01 6.79
CA LYS A 310 -12.03 -8.48 7.98
C LYS A 310 -11.36 -7.21 8.49
N ARG A 311 -10.02 -7.23 8.64
CA ARG A 311 -9.25 -6.06 9.06
C ARG A 311 -9.37 -4.90 8.08
N TYR A 312 -9.43 -5.18 6.77
CA TYR A 312 -9.64 -4.15 5.75
C TYR A 312 -11.00 -3.45 5.94
N ILE A 313 -12.08 -4.21 6.12
CA ILE A 313 -13.41 -3.65 6.37
C ILE A 313 -13.46 -2.85 7.67
N GLU A 314 -12.91 -3.40 8.76
CA GLU A 314 -12.82 -2.70 10.04
C GLU A 314 -12.11 -1.35 9.90
N THR A 315 -10.94 -1.35 9.25
CA THR A 315 -10.16 -0.12 9.03
C THR A 315 -10.96 0.88 8.18
N ALA A 316 -11.63 0.41 7.12
CA ALA A 316 -12.35 1.27 6.20
C ALA A 316 -13.60 1.90 6.83
N LEU A 317 -14.34 1.14 7.63
CA LEU A 317 -15.49 1.63 8.39
C LEU A 317 -15.04 2.63 9.47
N GLY A 318 -13.93 2.34 10.17
CA GLY A 318 -13.38 3.24 11.18
C GLY A 318 -12.95 4.58 10.59
N TYR A 319 -12.23 4.54 9.48
CA TYR A 319 -11.80 5.73 8.74
C TYR A 319 -12.99 6.54 8.19
N SER A 320 -14.00 5.86 7.67
CA SER A 320 -15.12 6.50 6.98
C SER A 320 -16.30 6.80 7.90
N LYS A 321 -16.15 6.62 9.21
CA LYS A 321 -17.25 6.62 10.18
C LYS A 321 -18.14 7.87 10.08
N GLU A 322 -17.51 9.03 9.87
CA GLU A 322 -18.14 10.36 9.86
C GLU A 322 -18.40 10.89 8.43
N PHE A 323 -18.28 10.06 7.39
CA PHE A 323 -18.44 10.51 6.00
C PHE A 323 -19.89 10.91 5.68
N GLY A 324 -20.02 12.05 5.01
CA GLY A 324 -21.29 12.68 4.62
C GLY A 324 -21.68 12.45 3.16
N ILE A 325 -21.66 11.22 2.65
CA ILE A 325 -22.11 10.91 1.27
C ILE A 325 -23.56 10.42 1.29
N GLY A 326 -24.44 11.13 0.58
CA GLY A 326 -25.86 10.81 0.47
C GLY A 326 -26.65 10.94 1.79
N ASN A 327 -27.97 10.97 1.67
CA ASN A 327 -28.90 11.25 2.79
C ASN A 327 -29.66 10.02 3.30
N GLY A 328 -29.41 8.84 2.72
CA GLY A 328 -30.12 7.64 3.11
C GLY A 328 -29.55 6.97 4.36
N PRO A 329 -30.21 5.90 4.84
CA PRO A 329 -29.89 5.24 6.10
C PRO A 329 -28.53 4.53 6.07
N GLN A 330 -28.03 4.17 4.88
CA GLN A 330 -26.74 3.51 4.71
C GLN A 330 -25.89 4.22 3.67
N GLY A 331 -24.77 4.79 4.11
CA GLY A 331 -23.79 5.44 3.24
C GLY A 331 -22.66 4.49 2.82
N PRO A 332 -21.88 4.83 1.77
CA PRO A 332 -20.68 4.11 1.41
C PRO A 332 -19.50 4.48 2.33
N PHE A 333 -18.45 3.67 2.31
CA PHE A 333 -17.15 3.94 2.93
C PHE A 333 -16.03 4.06 1.89
N ASP A 334 -14.89 4.63 2.28
CA ASP A 334 -13.72 4.76 1.42
C ASP A 334 -12.97 3.44 1.27
N HIS A 335 -13.12 2.82 0.12
CA HIS A 335 -12.42 1.58 -0.23
C HIS A 335 -10.93 1.81 -0.48
N LEU A 336 -10.57 3.02 -0.92
CA LEU A 336 -9.21 3.37 -1.35
C LEU A 336 -8.44 4.11 -0.24
N LEU A 337 -8.87 4.00 1.02
CA LEU A 337 -8.23 4.70 2.15
C LEU A 337 -6.73 4.46 2.23
N ARG A 338 -6.24 3.29 1.79
CA ARG A 338 -4.83 2.93 1.82
C ARG A 338 -4.01 3.65 0.75
N LEU A 339 -4.61 4.01 -0.39
CA LEU A 339 -3.94 4.85 -1.38
C LEU A 339 -3.72 6.25 -0.82
N LYS A 340 -4.69 6.74 -0.03
CA LYS A 340 -4.60 8.04 0.67
C LYS A 340 -3.67 7.98 1.88
N SER A 341 -3.66 6.88 2.63
CA SER A 341 -2.73 6.69 3.75
C SER A 341 -1.30 6.51 3.26
N HIS A 342 -1.07 5.89 2.10
CA HIS A 342 0.25 5.92 1.43
C HIS A 342 0.57 7.27 0.80
N SER A 343 -0.30 8.27 0.87
CA SER A 343 0.02 9.68 0.56
C SER A 343 0.16 10.53 1.84
N GLN A 344 -0.47 10.11 2.94
CA GLN A 344 -0.47 10.82 4.23
C GLN A 344 0.59 10.29 5.22
N ASP A 345 0.97 9.03 5.12
CA ASP A 345 2.00 8.40 5.97
C ASP A 345 3.41 8.46 5.35
N CYS A 346 3.54 8.70 4.04
CA CYS A 346 4.83 8.77 3.34
C CYS A 346 5.39 10.19 3.18
N HIS A 347 4.54 11.19 3.41
CA HIS A 347 4.90 12.59 3.32
C HIS A 347 4.88 13.21 4.70
N ARG A 348 6.03 13.77 5.07
CA ARG A 348 6.20 14.66 6.21
C ARG A 348 5.02 15.64 6.26
N GLN A 349 4.29 15.70 7.38
CA GLN A 349 3.09 16.55 7.51
C GLN A 349 3.37 18.06 7.33
N ARG A 350 4.64 18.46 7.38
CA ARG A 350 5.11 19.83 7.16
C ARG A 350 6.30 19.80 6.18
N PRO A 351 6.41 20.74 5.23
CA PRO A 351 7.61 20.88 4.39
C PRO A 351 8.89 21.05 5.22
N PHE A 352 10.05 20.73 4.62
CA PHE A 352 11.35 21.05 5.21
C PHE A 352 11.45 22.55 5.49
N SER A 353 11.92 22.89 6.68
CA SER A 353 12.18 24.26 7.09
C SER A 353 13.65 24.38 7.45
N PRO A 354 14.34 25.48 7.08
CA PRO A 354 15.71 25.72 7.50
C PRO A 354 15.90 25.65 9.03
N SER A 355 14.86 25.92 9.83
CA SER A 355 14.87 25.78 11.29
C SER A 355 15.07 24.35 11.78
N ASP A 356 14.77 23.34 10.97
CA ASP A 356 14.95 21.93 11.33
C ASP A 356 16.44 21.60 11.56
N LEU A 357 17.34 22.39 10.96
CA LEU A 357 18.79 22.21 11.07
C LEU A 357 19.38 22.69 12.40
N PHE A 358 18.58 23.23 13.32
CA PHE A 358 19.04 23.90 14.54
C PHE A 358 19.93 23.02 15.43
N LEU A 359 19.43 21.85 15.82
CA LEU A 359 20.20 20.85 16.56
C LEU A 359 20.14 19.52 15.82
N TYR A 360 21.16 19.29 15.01
CA TYR A 360 21.24 18.19 14.07
C TYR A 360 21.97 16.99 14.69
N ALA A 361 21.24 15.93 15.02
CA ALA A 361 21.80 14.74 15.67
C ALA A 361 22.26 13.70 14.64
N VAL A 362 23.55 13.39 14.62
CA VAL A 362 24.12 12.35 13.76
C VAL A 362 24.45 11.13 14.62
N THR A 363 23.76 10.02 14.37
CA THR A 363 23.97 8.76 15.12
C THR A 363 25.32 8.10 14.81
N ASP A 364 25.77 7.22 15.71
CA ASP A 364 26.92 6.33 15.47
C ASP A 364 26.75 5.04 16.28
N SER A 365 26.69 3.88 15.61
CA SER A 365 26.44 2.60 16.29
C SER A 365 27.56 2.14 17.20
N ARG A 366 28.82 2.47 16.92
CA ARG A 366 29.94 2.07 17.78
C ARG A 366 29.81 2.72 19.16
N MET A 367 29.39 3.97 19.18
CA MET A 367 29.15 4.72 20.42
C MET A 367 27.93 4.19 21.17
N ASN A 368 26.83 3.87 20.47
CA ASN A 368 25.65 3.30 21.11
C ASN A 368 25.92 1.91 21.71
N LYS A 369 26.69 1.06 21.02
CA LYS A 369 27.13 -0.25 21.53
C LYS A 369 27.95 -0.13 22.82
N ARG A 370 28.84 0.87 22.94
CA ARG A 370 29.62 1.14 24.16
C ARG A 370 28.74 1.37 25.39
N TRP A 371 27.59 2.02 25.20
CA TRP A 371 26.63 2.35 26.27
C TRP A 371 25.48 1.35 26.38
N GLY A 372 25.53 0.21 25.66
CA GLY A 372 24.53 -0.86 25.77
C GLY A 372 23.11 -0.49 25.33
N ARG A 373 22.94 0.49 24.44
CA ARG A 373 21.63 0.99 23.99
C ARG A 373 21.37 0.71 22.51
N SER A 374 20.10 0.53 22.15
CA SER A 374 19.71 0.43 20.74
C SER A 374 19.78 1.80 20.05
N ILE A 375 19.90 1.81 18.71
CA ILE A 375 19.87 3.07 17.96
C ILE A 375 18.49 3.75 18.05
N ALA A 376 17.41 2.97 18.13
CA ALA A 376 16.07 3.49 18.31
C ALA A 376 15.94 4.26 19.64
N ASP A 377 16.45 3.70 20.74
CA ASP A 377 16.45 4.37 22.05
C ASP A 377 17.34 5.61 22.05
N ALA A 378 18.46 5.57 21.33
CA ALA A 378 19.36 6.70 21.19
C ALA A 378 18.70 7.86 20.41
N VAL A 379 18.04 7.56 19.30
CA VAL A 379 17.26 8.52 18.50
C VAL A 379 16.11 9.08 19.33
N GLN A 380 15.43 8.21 20.08
CA GLN A 380 14.35 8.58 20.97
C GLN A 380 14.82 9.61 22.01
N ALA A 381 15.90 9.29 22.72
CA ALA A 381 16.47 10.16 23.73
C ALA A 381 16.96 11.50 23.16
N ALA A 382 17.54 11.50 21.96
CA ALA A 382 17.97 12.73 21.29
C ALA A 382 16.76 13.65 20.99
N ILE A 383 15.68 13.11 20.45
CA ILE A 383 14.49 13.91 20.14
C ILE A 383 13.84 14.43 21.42
N ASP A 384 13.69 13.60 22.46
CA ASP A 384 13.12 14.03 23.75
C ASP A 384 14.02 15.02 24.50
N GLY A 385 15.28 15.17 24.06
CA GLY A 385 16.23 16.17 24.51
C GLY A 385 16.24 17.46 23.67
N GLY A 386 15.53 17.49 22.54
CA GLY A 386 15.39 18.68 21.69
C GLY A 386 16.14 18.63 20.35
N ALA A 387 16.59 17.46 19.88
CA ALA A 387 17.10 17.34 18.52
C ALA A 387 15.99 17.66 17.50
N THR A 388 16.29 18.53 16.53
CA THR A 388 15.32 19.04 15.54
C THR A 388 15.39 18.31 14.20
N ILE A 389 16.42 17.49 14.00
CA ILE A 389 16.62 16.60 12.85
C ILE A 389 17.58 15.48 13.24
N VAL A 390 17.38 14.30 12.66
CA VAL A 390 18.20 13.11 12.92
C VAL A 390 18.77 12.59 11.61
N GLN A 391 20.08 12.32 11.59
CA GLN A 391 20.74 11.57 10.54
C GLN A 391 21.15 10.20 11.06
N LEU A 392 20.61 9.16 10.40
CA LEU A 392 20.92 7.79 10.70
C LEU A 392 22.19 7.37 9.95
N ARG A 393 23.27 7.14 10.71
CA ARG A 393 24.59 6.79 10.20
C ARG A 393 25.02 5.47 10.83
N GLU A 394 24.75 4.41 10.07
CA GLU A 394 25.13 3.03 10.41
C GLU A 394 26.15 2.54 9.38
N LYS A 395 27.42 2.45 9.78
CA LYS A 395 28.51 2.05 8.87
C LYS A 395 28.84 0.56 8.93
N ASP A 396 28.55 -0.08 10.07
CA ASP A 396 28.98 -1.46 10.33
C ASP A 396 27.80 -2.46 10.35
N ALA A 397 26.59 -2.02 9.98
CA ALA A 397 25.39 -2.85 9.96
C ALA A 397 25.18 -3.47 8.57
N GLU A 398 24.71 -4.73 8.53
CA GLU A 398 24.24 -5.31 7.27
C GLU A 398 23.01 -4.55 6.76
N THR A 399 22.81 -4.55 5.43
CA THR A 399 21.73 -3.77 4.80
C THR A 399 20.34 -4.10 5.36
N LYS A 400 20.08 -5.37 5.71
CA LYS A 400 18.80 -5.78 6.30
C LYS A 400 18.60 -5.18 7.69
N ASP A 401 19.59 -5.32 8.57
CA ASP A 401 19.54 -4.80 9.94
C ASP A 401 19.48 -3.27 9.97
N PHE A 402 20.18 -2.63 9.03
CA PHE A 402 20.10 -1.19 8.84
C PHE A 402 18.68 -0.77 8.43
N LEU A 403 18.05 -1.49 7.51
CA LEU A 403 16.69 -1.20 7.06
C LEU A 403 15.66 -1.36 8.18
N GLU A 404 15.78 -2.41 9.00
CA GLU A 404 14.91 -2.62 10.16
C GLU A 404 15.09 -1.51 11.20
N SER A 405 16.33 -1.15 11.51
CA SER A 405 16.66 -0.05 12.42
C SER A 405 16.16 1.30 11.90
N ALA A 406 16.29 1.55 10.59
CA ALA A 406 15.80 2.75 9.94
C ALA A 406 14.28 2.87 10.05
N LYS A 407 13.54 1.78 9.81
CA LYS A 407 12.07 1.75 9.96
C LYS A 407 11.63 2.00 11.40
N ALA A 408 12.37 1.47 12.38
CA ALA A 408 12.09 1.73 13.79
C ALA A 408 12.29 3.22 14.15
N CYS A 409 13.42 3.80 13.73
CA CYS A 409 13.71 5.21 13.95
C CYS A 409 12.73 6.13 13.24
N LEU A 410 12.30 5.77 12.01
CA LEU A 410 11.37 6.56 11.23
C LEU A 410 10.01 6.71 11.92
N LYS A 411 9.50 5.64 12.54
CA LYS A 411 8.26 5.70 13.34
C LYS A 411 8.37 6.67 14.51
N ILE A 412 9.51 6.66 15.21
CA ILE A 412 9.80 7.55 16.34
C ILE A 412 9.90 9.02 15.90
N CYS A 413 10.55 9.25 14.77
CA CYS A 413 10.75 10.58 14.19
C CYS A 413 9.42 11.17 13.71
N ARG A 414 8.63 10.39 12.95
CA ARG A 414 7.31 10.80 12.44
C ARG A 414 6.32 11.13 13.55
N SER A 415 6.28 10.35 14.64
CA SER A 415 5.36 10.63 15.76
C SER A 415 5.64 11.95 16.48
N ARG A 416 6.84 12.52 16.31
CA ARG A 416 7.27 13.79 16.91
C ARG A 416 7.49 14.91 15.89
N GLY A 417 7.21 14.67 14.61
CA GLY A 417 7.41 15.64 13.55
C GLY A 417 8.88 16.03 13.30
N VAL A 418 9.83 15.16 13.65
CA VAL A 418 11.27 15.37 13.43
C VAL A 418 11.69 14.64 12.15
N PRO A 419 12.40 15.28 11.20
CA PRO A 419 12.90 14.61 10.00
C PRO A 419 14.00 13.58 10.29
N LEU A 420 13.94 12.44 9.60
CA LEU A 420 14.98 11.42 9.58
C LEU A 420 15.65 11.34 8.20
N LEU A 421 16.97 11.58 8.16
CA LEU A 421 17.79 11.44 6.96
C LEU A 421 18.67 10.20 7.02
N ILE A 422 18.82 9.49 5.91
CA ILE A 422 19.77 8.38 5.79
C ILE A 422 21.12 8.91 5.31
N ASN A 423 22.19 8.52 6.01
CA ASN A 423 23.56 8.88 5.62
C ASN A 423 24.04 8.01 4.44
N ASP A 424 24.44 8.65 3.34
CA ASP A 424 25.10 8.11 2.13
C ASP A 424 24.27 7.09 1.29
N ARG A 425 23.45 6.24 1.93
CA ARG A 425 22.71 5.12 1.33
C ARG A 425 21.33 5.54 0.77
N VAL A 426 21.31 6.04 -0.46
CA VAL A 426 20.08 6.44 -1.18
C VAL A 426 19.11 5.27 -1.39
N ASP A 427 19.64 4.07 -1.65
CA ASP A 427 18.88 2.83 -1.78
C ASP A 427 18.09 2.49 -0.51
N VAL A 428 18.71 2.65 0.66
CA VAL A 428 18.06 2.43 1.96
C VAL A 428 16.99 3.48 2.21
N ALA A 429 17.26 4.75 1.88
CA ALA A 429 16.28 5.82 2.01
C ALA A 429 15.00 5.57 1.19
N ILE A 430 15.15 5.05 -0.03
CA ILE A 430 14.02 4.64 -0.87
C ILE A 430 13.30 3.45 -0.24
N ALA A 431 14.03 2.41 0.18
CA ALA A 431 13.46 1.18 0.71
C ALA A 431 12.71 1.35 2.05
N CYS A 432 13.12 2.32 2.88
CA CYS A 432 12.41 2.64 4.13
C CYS A 432 11.49 3.85 4.04
N ASP A 433 11.46 4.55 2.90
CA ASP A 433 10.71 5.79 2.71
C ASP A 433 11.10 6.89 3.72
N ALA A 434 12.41 7.10 3.90
CA ALA A 434 12.92 8.17 4.76
C ALA A 434 12.51 9.56 4.27
N ASP A 435 12.66 10.58 5.13
CA ASP A 435 12.37 11.97 4.76
C ASP A 435 13.42 12.52 3.77
N GLY A 436 14.59 11.88 3.69
CA GLY A 436 15.64 12.26 2.77
C GLY A 436 16.98 11.59 3.02
N VAL A 437 18.03 12.17 2.43
CA VAL A 437 19.41 11.70 2.53
C VAL A 437 20.36 12.84 2.82
N HIS A 438 21.50 12.51 3.43
CA HIS A 438 22.67 13.37 3.43
C HIS A 438 23.81 12.62 2.75
N VAL A 439 24.40 13.23 1.71
CA VAL A 439 25.48 12.64 0.91
C VAL A 439 26.78 13.43 1.03
N GLY A 440 27.90 12.73 1.08
CA GLY A 440 29.23 13.30 1.00
C GLY A 440 29.72 13.47 -0.43
N GLN A 441 30.91 14.07 -0.57
CA GLN A 441 31.55 14.35 -1.87
C GLN A 441 32.00 13.10 -2.64
N SER A 442 32.14 11.97 -1.95
CA SER A 442 32.55 10.68 -2.55
C SER A 442 31.38 9.72 -2.75
N ASP A 443 30.17 10.14 -2.39
CA ASP A 443 28.96 9.32 -2.45
C ASP A 443 28.18 9.59 -3.75
N MET A 444 26.94 9.09 -3.85
CA MET A 444 26.08 9.35 -4.99
C MET A 444 25.91 10.87 -5.21
N PRO A 445 26.13 11.39 -6.44
CA PRO A 445 25.95 12.81 -6.71
C PRO A 445 24.54 13.29 -6.39
N ALA A 446 24.42 14.48 -5.80
CA ALA A 446 23.14 15.03 -5.34
C ALA A 446 22.09 15.11 -6.46
N ARG A 447 22.49 15.45 -7.69
CA ARG A 447 21.61 15.46 -8.86
C ARG A 447 20.99 14.09 -9.17
N VAL A 448 21.74 13.00 -8.95
CA VAL A 448 21.26 11.63 -9.17
C VAL A 448 20.32 11.24 -8.03
N ALA A 449 20.70 11.54 -6.78
CA ALA A 449 19.84 11.33 -5.63
C ALA A 449 18.50 12.07 -5.78
N ARG A 450 18.51 13.32 -6.27
CA ARG A 450 17.30 14.10 -6.59
C ARG A 450 16.43 13.43 -7.65
N THR A 451 17.03 12.89 -8.70
CA THR A 451 16.31 12.17 -9.75
C THR A 451 15.62 10.92 -9.21
N LEU A 452 16.26 10.19 -8.29
CA LEU A 452 15.72 8.95 -7.71
C LEU A 452 14.67 9.19 -6.62
N LEU A 453 14.87 10.22 -5.79
CA LEU A 453 14.03 10.50 -4.62
C LEU A 453 12.85 11.44 -4.92
N GLY A 454 12.90 12.20 -6.02
CA GLY A 454 11.87 13.18 -6.39
C GLY A 454 12.03 14.54 -5.69
N SER A 455 11.09 15.45 -5.95
CA SER A 455 11.11 16.84 -5.43
C SER A 455 10.84 16.96 -3.93
N GLU A 456 10.12 16.01 -3.35
CA GLU A 456 9.57 16.12 -1.99
C GLU A 456 10.56 15.72 -0.88
N LYS A 457 11.62 14.98 -1.22
CA LYS A 457 12.60 14.45 -0.26
C LYS A 457 13.71 15.44 0.03
N ILE A 458 14.24 15.42 1.25
CA ILE A 458 15.30 16.33 1.69
C ILE A 458 16.66 15.81 1.21
N ILE A 459 17.48 16.65 0.60
CA ILE A 459 18.84 16.31 0.19
C ILE A 459 19.83 17.28 0.84
N GLY A 460 20.65 16.75 1.74
CA GLY A 460 21.81 17.43 2.32
C GLY A 460 23.10 17.04 1.63
N VAL A 461 24.01 18.00 1.44
CA VAL A 461 25.33 17.74 0.84
C VAL A 461 26.44 18.27 1.73
N SER A 462 27.43 17.43 2.04
CA SER A 462 28.64 17.88 2.76
C SER A 462 29.51 18.76 1.85
N CYS A 463 29.83 19.98 2.26
CA CYS A 463 30.66 20.93 1.51
C CYS A 463 31.80 21.48 2.37
N LYS A 464 32.90 21.93 1.74
CA LYS A 464 34.05 22.59 2.37
C LYS A 464 34.46 23.90 1.70
N THR A 465 34.05 24.13 0.45
CA THR A 465 34.40 25.33 -0.32
C THR A 465 33.17 26.01 -0.90
N PRO A 466 33.25 27.32 -1.23
CA PRO A 466 32.19 28.04 -1.93
C PRO A 466 31.74 27.38 -3.23
N GLU A 467 32.67 26.80 -3.99
CA GLU A 467 32.39 26.15 -5.28
C GLU A 467 31.53 24.90 -5.07
N GLN A 468 31.81 24.12 -4.02
CA GLN A 468 31.00 22.96 -3.66
C GLN A 468 29.60 23.37 -3.20
N ALA A 469 29.48 24.45 -2.43
CA ALA A 469 28.17 24.97 -2.02
C ALA A 469 27.33 25.42 -3.23
N GLN A 470 27.96 26.10 -4.19
CA GLN A 470 27.32 26.52 -5.43
C GLN A 470 26.88 25.31 -6.27
N GLN A 471 27.73 24.27 -6.38
CA GLN A 471 27.38 23.05 -7.10
C GLN A 471 26.23 22.30 -6.43
N ALA A 472 26.21 22.20 -5.10
CA ALA A 472 25.12 21.57 -4.36
C ALA A 472 23.77 22.26 -4.62
N TRP A 473 23.75 23.59 -4.73
CA TRP A 473 22.55 24.33 -5.11
C TRP A 473 22.09 24.02 -6.54
N VAL A 474 23.01 23.99 -7.50
CA VAL A 474 22.71 23.63 -8.90
C VAL A 474 22.17 22.20 -9.01
N ASP A 475 22.72 21.28 -8.22
CA ASP A 475 22.33 19.88 -8.21
C ASP A 475 21.01 19.60 -7.45
N GLY A 476 20.39 20.64 -6.88
CA GLY A 476 19.08 20.55 -6.22
C GLY A 476 19.12 20.06 -4.78
N ALA A 477 20.19 20.32 -4.04
CA ALA A 477 20.23 20.12 -2.60
C ALA A 477 19.34 21.14 -1.86
N ASP A 478 18.80 20.74 -0.71
CA ASP A 478 17.95 21.60 0.15
C ASP A 478 18.75 22.33 1.22
N TYR A 479 19.90 21.77 1.62
CA TYR A 479 20.84 22.39 2.53
C TYR A 479 22.25 21.82 2.34
N ILE A 480 23.25 22.50 2.91
CA ILE A 480 24.62 22.01 2.95
C ILE A 480 25.12 21.79 4.38
N GLY A 481 25.87 20.72 4.59
CA GLY A 481 26.67 20.50 5.79
C GLY A 481 28.08 21.04 5.58
N CYS A 482 28.41 22.20 6.16
CA CYS A 482 29.73 22.81 5.98
C CYS A 482 30.71 22.28 7.03
N GLY A 483 31.72 21.52 6.58
CA GLY A 483 32.38 20.53 7.43
C GLY A 483 33.88 20.64 7.64
N GLY A 484 34.32 20.21 8.83
CA GLY A 484 35.70 20.31 9.29
C GLY A 484 35.95 21.60 10.07
N VAL A 485 34.92 22.14 10.75
CA VAL A 485 35.05 23.41 11.49
C VAL A 485 36.11 23.29 12.57
N TYR A 486 36.12 22.17 13.30
CA TYR A 486 37.16 21.80 14.25
C TYR A 486 37.73 20.41 13.93
N PRO A 487 38.92 20.05 14.47
CA PRO A 487 39.46 18.69 14.36
C PRO A 487 38.49 17.63 14.89
N THR A 488 38.45 16.44 14.27
CA THR A 488 37.50 15.38 14.63
C THR A 488 38.17 14.02 14.62
N ASN A 489 37.73 13.12 15.49
CA ASN A 489 38.16 11.71 15.50
C ASN A 489 37.26 10.81 14.62
N THR A 490 36.28 11.37 13.90
CA THR A 490 35.22 10.62 13.21
C THR A 490 35.52 10.32 11.72
N LYS A 491 36.51 11.00 11.13
CA LYS A 491 37.05 10.73 9.79
C LYS A 491 38.58 10.93 9.81
N GLU A 492 39.35 9.94 9.37
CA GLU A 492 40.81 10.04 9.20
C GLU A 492 41.15 11.04 8.05
N ASN A 493 42.14 11.91 8.24
CA ASN A 493 42.59 12.95 7.29
C ASN A 493 41.57 14.03 6.86
N ASN A 494 40.97 14.73 7.83
CA ASN A 494 40.07 15.85 7.51
C ASN A 494 40.76 17.21 7.69
N THR A 495 41.14 17.88 6.59
CA THR A 495 41.59 19.28 6.61
C THR A 495 40.51 20.17 7.21
N THR A 496 40.85 20.94 8.24
CA THR A 496 39.89 21.81 8.95
C THR A 496 39.67 23.11 8.18
N VAL A 497 38.40 23.48 8.02
CA VAL A 497 37.94 24.72 7.37
C VAL A 497 37.97 25.90 8.35
N GLY A 498 37.81 25.66 9.65
CA GLY A 498 37.76 26.71 10.68
C GLY A 498 36.50 27.58 10.62
N LEU A 499 36.38 28.53 11.55
CA LEU A 499 35.24 29.45 11.64
C LEU A 499 35.22 30.45 10.46
N ASP A 500 36.38 30.93 10.02
CA ASP A 500 36.48 31.86 8.88
C ASP A 500 36.12 31.18 7.55
N GLY A 501 36.56 29.94 7.36
CA GLY A 501 36.17 29.16 6.19
C GLY A 501 34.67 28.83 6.20
N LEU A 502 34.11 28.48 7.36
CA LEU A 502 32.66 28.30 7.52
C LEU A 502 31.91 29.57 7.14
N LYS A 503 32.34 30.74 7.65
CA LYS A 503 31.77 32.03 7.30
C LYS A 503 31.83 32.29 5.80
N THR A 504 32.95 31.98 5.15
CA THR A 504 33.15 32.15 3.70
C THR A 504 32.16 31.30 2.90
N VAL A 505 32.00 30.01 3.25
CA VAL A 505 31.05 29.12 2.59
C VAL A 505 29.60 29.56 2.83
N CYS A 506 29.27 29.98 4.06
CA CYS A 506 27.95 30.55 4.37
C CYS A 506 27.65 31.76 3.48
N MET A 507 28.56 32.73 3.38
CA MET A 507 28.30 33.93 2.56
C MET A 507 28.12 33.63 1.07
N ALA A 508 28.74 32.57 0.55
CA ALA A 508 28.60 32.15 -0.84
C ALA A 508 27.37 31.25 -1.09
N SER A 509 26.87 30.57 -0.06
CA SER A 509 25.79 29.58 -0.19
C SER A 509 24.42 30.24 -0.34
N LYS A 510 23.68 29.83 -1.37
CA LYS A 510 22.24 30.13 -1.52
C LYS A 510 21.34 29.21 -0.69
N LEU A 511 21.92 28.14 -0.16
CA LEU A 511 21.23 27.15 0.66
C LEU A 511 21.44 27.43 2.15
N PRO A 512 20.50 27.00 3.02
CA PRO A 512 20.73 26.86 4.44
C PRO A 512 21.99 26.02 4.74
N VAL A 513 22.72 26.42 5.77
CA VAL A 513 23.97 25.78 6.18
C VAL A 513 23.83 25.23 7.59
N VAL A 514 24.25 23.99 7.80
CA VAL A 514 24.51 23.41 9.12
C VAL A 514 26.02 23.21 9.26
N ALA A 515 26.59 23.68 10.37
CA ALA A 515 28.00 23.47 10.64
C ALA A 515 28.24 22.02 11.09
N ILE A 516 29.25 21.34 10.52
CA ILE A 516 29.53 19.94 10.85
C ILE A 516 31.02 19.73 11.19
N GLY A 517 31.31 18.73 12.01
CA GLY A 517 32.67 18.27 12.31
C GLY A 517 33.34 18.99 13.49
N GLY A 518 33.58 18.22 14.56
CA GLY A 518 34.37 18.63 15.73
C GLY A 518 33.63 19.55 16.69
N ILE A 519 32.31 19.68 16.51
CA ILE A 519 31.46 20.51 17.36
C ILE A 519 31.12 19.74 18.63
N ALA A 520 31.31 20.41 19.77
CA ALA A 520 31.10 19.93 21.12
C ALA A 520 30.44 21.02 21.97
N MET A 521 30.02 20.67 23.18
CA MET A 521 29.36 21.59 24.12
C MET A 521 30.15 22.89 24.34
N SER A 522 31.48 22.79 24.41
CA SER A 522 32.36 23.93 24.69
C SER A 522 32.54 24.91 23.53
N ASN A 523 32.27 24.50 22.29
CA ASN A 523 32.55 25.32 21.10
C ASN A 523 31.33 25.56 20.19
N ALA A 524 30.18 24.93 20.48
CA ALA A 524 28.97 25.08 19.69
C ALA A 524 28.43 26.52 19.71
N HIS A 525 28.55 27.23 20.83
CA HIS A 525 28.11 28.62 20.94
C HIS A 525 28.87 29.55 19.98
N ALA A 526 30.21 29.43 19.94
CA ALA A 526 31.07 30.22 19.05
C ALA A 526 30.75 30.03 17.56
N VAL A 527 30.21 28.87 17.17
CA VAL A 527 29.75 28.63 15.80
C VAL A 527 28.50 29.47 15.49
N MET A 528 27.56 29.56 16.43
CA MET A 528 26.33 30.34 16.24
C MET A 528 26.61 31.86 16.30
N GLU A 529 27.62 32.29 17.06
CA GLU A 529 28.05 33.69 17.16
C GLU A 529 28.61 34.28 15.85
N ILE A 530 28.96 33.45 14.85
CA ILE A 530 29.37 33.95 13.52
C ILE A 530 28.28 34.86 12.92
N GLY A 531 27.01 34.63 13.26
CA GLY A 531 25.91 35.55 12.96
C GLY A 531 25.54 35.63 11.48
N VAL A 532 25.89 34.64 10.66
CA VAL A 532 25.48 34.62 9.24
C VAL A 532 24.03 34.14 9.12
N PRO A 533 23.14 34.85 8.39
CA PRO A 533 21.71 34.54 8.34
C PRO A 533 21.36 33.13 7.85
N ASN A 534 22.18 32.53 6.98
CA ASN A 534 21.93 31.19 6.43
C ASN A 534 22.60 30.06 7.24
N LEU A 535 23.40 30.36 8.26
CA LEU A 535 23.84 29.38 9.25
C LEU A 535 22.66 29.08 10.19
N LYS A 536 22.14 27.86 10.15
CA LYS A 536 20.90 27.49 10.83
C LYS A 536 21.09 26.63 12.07
N GLY A 537 22.26 26.02 12.24
CA GLY A 537 22.54 25.21 13.41
C GLY A 537 23.83 24.41 13.30
N VAL A 538 23.96 23.43 14.18
CA VAL A 538 25.14 22.58 14.30
C VAL A 538 24.77 21.10 14.25
N ALA A 539 25.61 20.31 13.59
CA ALA A 539 25.53 18.85 13.59
C ALA A 539 26.55 18.24 14.55
N VAL A 540 26.06 17.35 15.40
CA VAL A 540 26.84 16.74 16.47
C VAL A 540 26.69 15.23 16.50
N VAL A 541 27.80 14.55 16.82
CA VAL A 541 27.89 13.08 16.93
C VAL A 541 28.23 12.71 18.36
N SER A 542 29.52 12.73 18.72
CA SER A 542 30.03 12.28 20.03
C SER A 542 29.54 13.14 21.19
N ALA A 543 29.26 14.42 20.96
CA ALA A 543 28.72 15.30 22.00
C ALA A 543 27.38 14.80 22.56
N LEU A 544 26.62 14.03 21.77
CA LEU A 544 25.37 13.41 22.19
C LEU A 544 25.53 11.92 22.43
N PHE A 545 26.05 11.18 21.44
CA PHE A 545 25.98 9.72 21.41
C PHE A 545 27.12 9.02 22.15
N ASP A 546 28.21 9.71 22.49
CA ASP A 546 29.28 9.17 23.36
C ASP A 546 29.13 9.66 24.82
N ARG A 547 27.90 9.62 25.31
CA ARG A 547 27.51 10.09 26.65
C ARG A 547 26.57 9.10 27.31
N GLU A 548 26.61 9.04 28.63
CA GLU A 548 25.72 8.17 29.42
C GLU A 548 24.25 8.49 29.15
N CYS A 549 23.85 9.76 29.25
CA CYS A 549 22.48 10.21 29.01
C CYS A 549 22.38 11.17 27.82
N ILE A 550 21.99 10.65 26.65
CA ILE A 550 21.78 11.43 25.42
C ILE A 550 20.77 12.56 25.63
N GLN A 551 19.65 12.27 26.31
CA GLN A 551 18.57 13.24 26.48
C GLN A 551 19.04 14.49 27.25
N THR A 552 19.76 14.29 28.36
CA THR A 552 20.31 15.38 29.17
C THR A 552 21.32 16.21 28.40
N GLU A 553 22.24 15.55 27.67
CA GLU A 553 23.26 16.25 26.90
C GLU A 553 22.68 16.99 25.69
N THR A 554 21.66 16.43 25.04
CA THR A 554 20.93 17.11 23.96
C THR A 554 20.21 18.35 24.50
N ARG A 555 19.56 18.24 25.67
CA ARG A 555 18.88 19.38 26.31
C ARG A 555 19.84 20.50 26.68
N LYS A 556 20.99 20.16 27.27
CA LYS A 556 22.05 21.14 27.60
C LYS A 556 22.54 21.85 26.34
N LEU A 557 22.83 21.10 25.28
CA LEU A 557 23.33 21.68 24.03
C LEU A 557 22.29 22.57 23.37
N HIS A 558 21.02 22.16 23.37
CA HIS A 558 19.92 22.98 22.90
C HIS A 558 19.83 24.33 23.65
N SER A 559 19.99 24.31 24.98
CA SER A 559 20.04 25.54 25.79
C SER A 559 21.24 26.44 25.47
N VAL A 560 22.42 25.84 25.24
CA VAL A 560 23.64 26.59 24.84
C VAL A 560 23.46 27.29 23.50
N LEU A 561 22.80 26.62 22.54
CA LEU A 561 22.51 27.20 21.22
C LEU A 561 21.46 28.32 21.29
N LEU A 562 20.55 28.29 22.26
CA LEU A 562 19.58 29.35 22.54
C LEU A 562 20.15 30.54 23.35
N GLY A 563 21.40 30.46 23.81
CA GLY A 563 22.02 31.52 24.63
C GLY A 563 21.52 31.58 26.07
N SER A 564 20.87 30.52 26.59
CA SER A 564 20.41 30.45 27.98
C SER A 564 21.50 29.86 28.87
N ASN A 565 22.17 30.69 29.67
CA ASN A 565 23.16 30.25 30.65
C ASN A 565 22.55 29.27 31.67
N VAL A 566 22.99 28.01 31.67
CA VAL A 566 22.72 27.06 32.74
C VAL A 566 23.83 27.21 33.78
N GLY A 567 23.55 27.90 34.89
CA GLY A 567 24.39 27.90 36.09
C GLY A 567 25.16 29.20 36.33
N GLY A 568 24.51 30.13 37.04
CA GLY A 568 25.16 31.31 37.63
C GLY A 568 24.37 31.73 38.85
N THR A 569 24.75 31.20 40.02
CA THR A 569 24.26 31.62 41.32
C THR A 569 24.43 33.13 41.44
N ARG A 570 23.31 33.88 41.51
CA ARG A 570 23.33 35.30 41.88
C ARG A 570 23.84 35.38 43.32
N HIS A 571 25.12 35.69 43.50
CA HIS A 571 25.55 36.28 44.76
C HIS A 571 25.02 37.71 44.80
N VAL A 572 24.13 37.92 45.77
CA VAL A 572 23.72 39.21 46.29
C VAL A 572 24.97 39.95 46.74
N LEU A 573 25.18 41.15 46.22
CA LEU A 573 25.44 42.38 46.97
C LEU A 573 25.01 43.58 46.12
#